data_AF-A0A497FAI1-F1
#
_entry.id   AF-A0A497FAI1-F1
#
_cell.length_a   1.000
_cell.length_b   1.000
_cell.length_c   1.000
_cell.angle_alpha   90.00
_cell.angle_beta   90.00
_cell.angle_gamma   90.00
#
_symmetry.space_group_name_H-M   'P 1'
#
loop_
_entity.id
_entity.type
_entity.pdbx_description
1 polymer ?
#
loop_
_entity_poly.entity_id
_entity_poly.type
_entity_poly.pdbx_seq_one_letter_code
_entity_poly.pdbx_strand_id
1 'polypeptide(L)'
;MIAMSGVREVKITEDGYRLLKVIKEVAGLRSEGEALEYVIKRFLEQSEVLREILSRLDVIEGEIEVLKGKLDELRELLEVRERRRVKKEVRKYYEDLVQYIESRVYVFPSEIKAKKKLQRLIEEGALVHLRDEGLNVEVVTTKNVIERILAKLPLKVTDVDKVLTEREQQLFVLLNRLGYVLKRGDIYVRAS
;
A
#
# COMPACT_ATOMS: atom_id res chain seq x y z
N MET A 1 10.92 -52.70 23.43
CA MET A 1 10.31 -52.01 24.58
C MET A 1 10.61 -50.52 24.45
N ILE A 2 9.64 -49.71 24.05
CA ILE A 2 9.80 -48.24 24.02
C ILE A 2 9.17 -47.72 25.31
N ALA A 3 9.98 -47.12 26.17
CA ALA A 3 9.58 -46.59 27.46
C ALA A 3 8.66 -45.38 27.28
N MET A 4 7.41 -45.53 27.71
CA MET A 4 6.52 -44.40 28.00
C MET A 4 6.94 -43.81 29.35
N SER A 5 7.54 -42.62 29.35
CA SER A 5 7.76 -41.87 30.60
C SER A 5 7.90 -40.38 30.33
N GLY A 6 6.76 -39.69 30.38
CA GLY A 6 6.68 -38.24 30.28
C GLY A 6 5.34 -37.69 30.72
N VAL A 7 4.64 -38.34 31.66
CA VAL A 7 3.45 -37.75 32.27
C VAL A 7 3.94 -36.75 33.33
N ARG A 8 3.98 -35.46 32.98
CA ARG A 8 4.14 -34.40 33.97
C ARG A 8 2.84 -34.35 34.79
N GLU A 9 2.96 -34.49 36.10
CA GLU A 9 1.83 -34.34 37.01
C GLU A 9 1.31 -32.90 36.93
N VAL A 10 0.13 -32.71 36.33
CA VAL A 10 -0.48 -31.39 36.18
C VAL A 10 -1.27 -31.11 37.46
N LYS A 11 -0.76 -30.23 38.30
CA LYS A 11 -1.48 -29.76 39.49
C LYS A 11 -2.51 -28.72 39.07
N ILE A 12 -3.79 -29.02 39.32
CA ILE A 12 -4.89 -28.07 39.11
C ILE A 12 -4.89 -27.11 40.29
N THR A 13 -4.92 -25.81 40.00
CA THR A 13 -5.01 -24.77 41.03
C THR A 13 -6.39 -24.77 41.68
N GLU A 14 -6.51 -24.16 42.85
CA GLU A 14 -7.80 -24.04 43.54
C GLU A 14 -8.86 -23.34 42.67
N ASP A 15 -8.46 -22.32 41.92
CA ASP A 15 -9.32 -21.65 40.94
C ASP A 15 -9.68 -22.55 39.75
N GLY A 16 -8.77 -23.43 39.33
CA GLY A 16 -9.02 -24.44 38.30
C GLY A 16 -10.11 -25.43 38.73
N TYR A 17 -10.09 -25.89 39.98
CA TYR A 17 -11.16 -26.74 40.54
C TYR A 17 -12.50 -26.01 40.61
N ARG A 18 -12.51 -24.74 41.02
CA ARG A 18 -13.74 -23.92 41.02
C ARG A 18 -14.34 -23.79 39.62
N LEU A 19 -13.51 -23.55 38.61
CA LEU A 19 -13.90 -23.51 37.20
C LEU A 19 -14.47 -24.84 36.71
N LEU A 20 -13.82 -25.96 37.02
CA LEU A 20 -14.31 -27.30 36.64
C LEU A 20 -15.67 -27.61 37.26
N LYS A 21 -15.91 -27.17 38.50
CA LYS A 21 -17.20 -27.33 39.16
C LYS A 21 -18.31 -26.54 38.45
N VAL A 22 -18.04 -25.30 38.06
CA VAL A 22 -18.97 -24.48 37.28
C VAL A 22 -19.24 -25.11 35.91
N ILE A 23 -18.19 -25.56 35.21
CA ILE A 23 -18.31 -26.19 33.89
C ILE A 23 -19.12 -27.50 33.99
N LYS A 24 -18.88 -28.30 35.03
CA LYS A 24 -19.65 -29.52 35.31
C LYS A 24 -21.14 -29.21 35.45
N GLU A 25 -21.49 -28.20 36.24
CA GLU A 25 -22.88 -27.79 36.48
C GLU A 25 -23.54 -27.25 35.21
N VAL A 26 -22.85 -26.37 34.46
CA VAL A 26 -23.36 -25.76 33.24
C VAL A 26 -23.52 -26.77 32.10
N ALA A 27 -22.58 -27.70 31.96
CA ALA A 27 -22.58 -28.72 30.91
C ALA A 27 -23.35 -30.00 31.28
N GLY A 28 -23.90 -30.08 32.50
CA GLY A 28 -24.66 -31.23 32.99
C GLY A 28 -23.85 -32.51 33.15
N LEU A 29 -22.57 -32.40 33.52
CA LEU A 29 -21.62 -33.51 33.62
C LEU A 29 -21.68 -34.16 35.00
N ARG A 30 -21.32 -35.45 35.09
CA ARG A 30 -21.49 -36.27 36.29
C ARG A 30 -20.36 -36.09 37.29
N SER A 31 -19.19 -35.68 36.82
CA SER A 31 -18.00 -35.50 37.66
C SER A 31 -17.10 -34.37 37.17
N GLU A 32 -16.22 -33.89 38.05
CA GLU A 32 -15.19 -32.91 37.69
C GLU A 32 -14.14 -33.52 36.74
N GLY A 33 -13.97 -34.85 36.77
CA GLY A 33 -13.16 -35.59 35.80
C GLY A 33 -13.77 -35.52 34.39
N GLU A 34 -15.08 -35.72 34.25
CA GLU A 34 -15.78 -35.54 32.96
C GLU A 34 -15.71 -34.08 32.48
N ALA A 35 -15.79 -33.11 33.40
CA ALA A 35 -15.62 -31.70 33.05
C ALA A 35 -14.21 -31.38 32.55
N LEU A 36 -13.18 -31.98 33.15
CA LEU A 36 -11.80 -31.83 32.71
C LEU A 36 -11.59 -32.45 31.32
N GLU A 37 -12.09 -33.66 31.09
CA GLU A 37 -12.05 -34.32 29.77
C GLU A 37 -12.78 -33.49 28.71
N TYR A 38 -13.95 -32.95 29.04
CA TYR A 38 -14.72 -32.08 28.16
C TYR A 38 -13.93 -30.82 27.76
N VAL A 39 -13.29 -30.15 28.72
CA VAL A 39 -12.47 -28.95 28.47
C VAL A 39 -11.24 -29.29 27.62
N ILE A 40 -10.55 -30.39 27.94
CA ILE A 40 -9.38 -30.82 27.16
C ILE A 40 -9.79 -31.12 25.72
N LYS A 41 -10.89 -31.85 25.51
CA LYS A 41 -11.39 -32.16 24.17
C LYS A 41 -11.71 -30.89 23.39
N ARG A 42 -12.44 -29.95 23.99
CA ARG A 42 -12.76 -28.65 23.36
C ARG A 42 -11.52 -27.84 23.02
N PHE A 43 -10.53 -27.82 23.91
CA PHE A 43 -9.27 -27.13 23.67
C PHE A 43 -8.47 -27.75 22.52
N LEU A 44 -8.45 -29.08 22.43
CA LEU A 44 -7.81 -29.80 21.32
C LEU A 44 -8.52 -29.52 19.99
N GLU A 45 -9.86 -29.61 19.95
CA GLU A 45 -10.66 -29.27 18.76
C GLU A 45 -10.37 -27.83 18.29
N GLN A 46 -10.34 -26.86 19.19
CA GLN A 46 -10.00 -25.47 18.86
C GLN A 46 -8.56 -25.31 18.39
N SER A 47 -7.62 -26.06 18.97
CA SER A 47 -6.22 -26.04 18.57
C SER A 47 -6.02 -26.60 17.16
N GLU A 48 -6.77 -27.62 16.77
CA GLU A 48 -6.76 -28.15 15.41
C GLU A 48 -7.29 -27.14 14.38
N VAL A 49 -8.41 -26.48 14.70
CA VAL A 49 -8.96 -25.40 13.86
C VAL A 49 -7.96 -24.26 13.70
N LEU A 50 -7.29 -23.86 14.77
CA LEU A 50 -6.25 -22.82 14.72
C LEU A 50 -5.06 -23.24 13.85
N ARG A 51 -4.62 -24.50 13.93
CA ARG A 51 -3.54 -25.03 13.08
C ARG A 51 -3.93 -25.05 11.60
N GLU A 52 -5.18 -25.41 11.29
CA GLU A 52 -5.69 -25.38 9.92
C GLU A 52 -5.74 -23.94 9.38
N ILE A 53 -6.23 -23.00 10.18
CA ILE A 53 -6.24 -21.57 9.81
C ILE A 53 -4.83 -21.06 9.55
N LEU A 54 -3.87 -21.37 10.44
CA LEU A 54 -2.47 -20.97 10.26
C LEU A 54 -1.88 -21.56 8.98
N SER A 55 -2.11 -22.86 8.72
CA SER A 55 -1.64 -23.51 7.49
C SER A 55 -2.23 -22.86 6.22
N ARG A 56 -3.50 -22.45 6.28
CA ARG A 56 -4.16 -21.74 5.16
C ARG A 56 -3.61 -20.33 4.98
N LEU A 57 -3.24 -19.64 6.07
CA LEU A 57 -2.59 -18.35 6.01
C LEU A 57 -1.20 -18.45 5.37
N ASP A 58 -0.40 -19.45 5.76
CA ASP A 58 0.93 -19.68 5.17
C ASP A 58 0.83 -19.88 3.64
N VAL A 59 -0.18 -20.61 3.17
CA VAL A 59 -0.43 -20.80 1.73
C VAL A 59 -0.77 -19.47 1.05
N ILE A 60 -1.66 -18.67 1.66
CA ILE A 60 -2.04 -17.34 1.12
C ILE A 60 -0.84 -16.40 1.08
N GLU A 61 0.00 -16.40 2.12
CA GLU A 61 1.22 -15.59 2.16
C GLU A 61 2.19 -15.98 1.04
N GLY A 62 2.38 -17.27 0.79
CA GLY A 62 3.17 -17.77 -0.33
C GLY A 62 2.60 -17.37 -1.70
N GLU A 63 1.28 -17.45 -1.88
CA GLU A 63 0.62 -16.99 -3.11
C GLU A 63 0.79 -15.48 -3.34
N ILE A 64 0.70 -14.67 -2.27
CA ILE A 64 0.93 -13.23 -2.32
C ILE A 64 2.37 -12.92 -2.73
N GLU A 65 3.35 -13.67 -2.21
CA GLU A 65 4.76 -13.49 -2.56
C GLU A 65 5.02 -13.79 -4.04
N VAL A 66 4.43 -14.87 -4.57
CA VAL A 66 4.49 -15.20 -5.99
C VAL A 66 3.83 -14.12 -6.85
N LEU A 67 2.68 -13.58 -6.42
CA LEU A 67 1.99 -12.49 -7.12
C LEU A 67 2.82 -11.20 -7.12
N LYS A 68 3.50 -10.88 -6.02
CA LYS A 68 4.44 -9.75 -5.95
C LYS A 68 5.60 -9.93 -6.93
N GLY A 69 6.23 -11.10 -6.95
CA GLY A 69 7.29 -11.41 -7.91
C GLY A 69 6.83 -11.25 -9.36
N LYS A 70 5.65 -11.79 -9.71
CA LYS A 70 5.06 -11.61 -11.05
C LYS A 70 4.71 -10.17 -11.37
N LEU A 71 4.24 -9.38 -10.39
CA LEU A 71 3.98 -7.96 -10.57
C LEU A 71 5.26 -7.18 -10.84
N ASP A 72 6.35 -7.51 -10.14
CA ASP A 72 7.64 -6.88 -10.35
C ASP A 72 8.25 -7.28 -11.70
N GLU A 73 8.15 -8.54 -12.12
CA GLU A 73 8.49 -8.97 -13.49
C GLU A 73 7.66 -8.23 -14.55
N LEU A 74 6.35 -8.08 -14.33
CA LEU A 74 5.48 -7.32 -15.23
C LEU A 74 5.84 -5.84 -15.27
N ARG A 75 6.24 -5.24 -14.15
CA ARG A 75 6.73 -3.86 -14.08
C ARG A 75 8.04 -3.71 -14.85
N GLU A 76 8.99 -4.62 -14.69
CA GLU A 76 10.23 -4.62 -15.47
C GLU A 76 9.96 -4.81 -16.96
N LEU A 77 9.06 -5.73 -17.33
CA LEU A 77 8.65 -5.92 -18.71
C LEU A 77 7.93 -4.68 -19.26
N LEU A 78 7.11 -3.99 -18.47
CA LEU A 78 6.50 -2.72 -18.86
C LEU A 78 7.55 -1.62 -19.00
N GLU A 79 8.53 -1.50 -18.12
CA GLU A 79 9.62 -0.54 -18.27
C GLU A 79 10.47 -0.82 -19.52
N VAL A 80 10.78 -2.08 -19.80
CA VAL A 80 11.52 -2.50 -21.00
C VAL A 80 10.66 -2.29 -22.26
N ARG A 81 9.35 -2.51 -22.17
CA ARG A 81 8.40 -2.30 -23.26
C ARG A 81 8.07 -0.82 -23.46
N GLU A 82 8.14 0.02 -22.44
CA GLU A 82 8.11 1.48 -22.52
C GLU A 82 9.39 1.98 -23.18
N ARG A 83 10.57 1.50 -22.76
CA ARG A 83 11.84 1.84 -23.44
C ARG A 83 11.88 1.39 -24.91
N ARG A 84 11.17 0.32 -25.29
CA ARG A 84 11.11 -0.21 -26.67
C ARG A 84 9.93 0.30 -27.52
N ARG A 85 8.73 0.54 -26.97
CA ARG A 85 7.54 1.05 -27.71
C ARG A 85 7.62 2.53 -28.02
N VAL A 86 8.46 3.29 -27.34
CA VAL A 86 8.64 4.69 -27.73
C VAL A 86 9.44 4.74 -29.07
N LYS A 87 10.20 3.70 -29.47
CA LYS A 87 10.84 3.65 -30.80
C LYS A 87 9.94 3.02 -31.87
N LYS A 88 9.46 3.86 -32.82
CA LYS A 88 8.79 3.53 -34.10
C LYS A 88 7.28 3.29 -33.92
N GLU A 89 6.33 4.18 -34.20
CA GLU A 89 6.13 5.03 -35.39
C GLU A 89 5.10 6.17 -35.15
N VAL A 90 4.76 6.50 -33.90
CA VAL A 90 3.77 7.56 -33.53
C VAL A 90 4.45 8.81 -32.91
N ARG A 91 5.79 8.82 -32.88
CA ARG A 91 6.62 9.50 -31.88
C ARG A 91 6.67 11.03 -31.95
N LYS A 92 6.69 11.65 -33.13
CA LYS A 92 7.12 13.06 -33.24
C LYS A 92 6.10 14.04 -32.66
N TYR A 93 4.81 13.85 -32.96
CA TYR A 93 3.79 14.81 -32.52
C TYR A 93 3.47 14.67 -31.02
N TYR A 94 3.47 13.44 -30.47
CA TYR A 94 3.14 13.21 -29.05
C TYR A 94 4.31 13.58 -28.11
N GLU A 95 5.56 13.37 -28.52
CA GLU A 95 6.73 13.82 -27.76
C GLU A 95 6.78 15.34 -27.60
N ASP A 96 6.43 16.10 -28.65
CA ASP A 96 6.50 17.57 -28.60
C ASP A 96 5.65 18.15 -27.46
N LEU A 97 4.44 17.61 -27.24
CA LEU A 97 3.56 18.13 -26.18
C LEU A 97 4.02 17.70 -24.79
N VAL A 98 4.46 16.44 -24.64
CA VAL A 98 4.98 15.95 -23.35
C VAL A 98 6.25 16.70 -22.99
N GLN A 99 7.23 16.80 -23.90
CA GLN A 99 8.46 17.56 -23.71
C GLN A 99 8.19 19.05 -23.46
N TYR A 100 7.25 19.64 -24.18
CA TYR A 100 6.83 21.02 -23.95
C TYR A 100 6.32 21.22 -22.51
N ILE A 101 5.46 20.33 -22.02
CA ILE A 101 4.94 20.38 -20.65
C ILE A 101 6.07 20.15 -19.64
N GLU A 102 6.94 19.17 -19.84
CA GLU A 102 8.08 18.89 -18.95
C GLU A 102 9.04 20.07 -18.83
N SER A 103 9.33 20.73 -19.96
CA SER A 103 10.20 21.92 -19.99
C SER A 103 9.62 23.09 -19.20
N ARG A 104 8.29 23.17 -19.11
CA ARG A 104 7.55 24.20 -18.38
C ARG A 104 7.11 23.79 -16.98
N VAL A 105 7.48 22.58 -16.55
CA VAL A 105 7.00 21.91 -15.32
C VAL A 105 5.51 21.54 -15.40
N TYR A 106 4.65 22.51 -15.71
CA TYR A 106 3.22 22.30 -15.94
C TYR A 106 2.65 23.41 -16.83
N VAL A 107 1.47 23.14 -17.39
CA VAL A 107 0.69 24.11 -18.17
C VAL A 107 -0.78 24.06 -17.76
N PHE A 108 -1.52 25.14 -17.99
CA PHE A 108 -2.96 25.15 -17.82
C PHE A 108 -3.62 24.43 -19.02
N PRO A 109 -4.68 23.63 -18.81
CA PRO A 109 -5.42 23.01 -19.93
C PRO A 109 -5.86 24.04 -20.98
N SER A 110 -6.22 25.26 -20.55
CA SER A 110 -6.62 26.40 -21.40
C SER A 110 -5.54 26.84 -22.40
N GLU A 111 -4.25 26.67 -22.09
CA GLU A 111 -3.13 27.01 -22.97
C GLU A 111 -2.97 26.04 -24.15
N ILE A 112 -3.57 24.85 -24.07
CA ILE A 112 -3.42 23.80 -25.08
C ILE A 112 -4.58 23.88 -26.09
N LYS A 113 -4.26 24.25 -27.32
CA LYS A 113 -5.22 24.29 -28.44
C LYS A 113 -5.73 22.90 -28.85
N ALA A 114 -4.88 21.87 -28.77
CA ALA A 114 -5.21 20.51 -29.19
C ALA A 114 -5.93 19.71 -28.09
N LYS A 115 -7.17 20.10 -27.74
CA LYS A 115 -7.94 19.52 -26.61
C LYS A 115 -8.12 18.00 -26.69
N LYS A 116 -8.49 17.46 -27.86
CA LYS A 116 -8.67 16.01 -28.06
C LYS A 116 -7.39 15.22 -27.78
N LYS A 117 -6.23 15.78 -28.16
CA LYS A 117 -4.94 15.14 -27.96
C LYS A 117 -4.51 15.19 -26.48
N LEU A 118 -4.73 16.32 -25.83
CA LEU A 118 -4.51 16.46 -24.40
C LEU A 118 -5.30 15.41 -23.62
N GLN A 119 -6.60 15.31 -23.91
CA GLN A 119 -7.48 14.34 -23.26
C GLN A 119 -6.98 12.91 -23.46
N ARG A 120 -6.63 12.54 -24.70
CA ARG A 120 -6.08 11.21 -25.00
C ARG A 120 -4.78 10.92 -24.23
N LEU A 121 -3.87 11.89 -24.12
CA LEU A 121 -2.62 11.73 -23.37
C LEU A 121 -2.84 11.59 -21.85
N ILE A 122 -3.89 12.22 -21.32
CA ILE A 122 -4.30 12.03 -19.93
C ILE A 122 -4.91 10.64 -19.73
N GLU A 123 -5.80 10.21 -20.62
CA GLU A 123 -6.44 8.88 -20.59
C GLU A 123 -5.42 7.75 -20.73
N GLU A 124 -4.39 7.93 -21.56
CA GLU A 124 -3.28 6.98 -21.74
C GLU A 124 -2.25 7.04 -20.59
N GLY A 125 -2.42 7.94 -19.61
CA GLY A 125 -1.56 8.07 -18.43
C GLY A 125 -0.20 8.74 -18.68
N ALA A 126 0.04 9.25 -19.89
CA ALA A 126 1.28 9.97 -20.24
C ALA A 126 1.34 11.37 -19.59
N LEU A 127 0.18 12.00 -19.36
CA LEU A 127 0.03 13.26 -18.65
C LEU A 127 -0.83 13.08 -17.40
N VAL A 128 -0.53 13.87 -16.37
CA VAL A 128 -1.29 13.91 -15.12
C VAL A 128 -2.06 15.22 -15.07
N HIS A 129 -3.38 15.11 -14.93
CA HIS A 129 -4.26 16.26 -14.70
C HIS A 129 -4.47 16.45 -13.20
N LEU A 130 -4.03 17.60 -12.67
CA LEU A 130 -4.16 17.97 -11.27
C LEU A 130 -5.19 19.09 -11.16
N ARG A 131 -6.24 18.85 -10.37
CA ARG A 131 -7.33 19.81 -10.16
C ARG A 131 -7.56 20.03 -8.68
N ASP A 132 -7.44 21.27 -8.23
CA ASP A 132 -7.82 21.70 -6.89
C ASP A 132 -9.15 22.46 -6.96
N GLU A 133 -10.18 21.83 -6.40
CA GLU A 133 -11.54 22.39 -6.40
C GLU A 133 -11.66 23.62 -5.50
N GLY A 134 -10.85 23.73 -4.45
CA GLY A 134 -10.93 24.83 -3.49
C GLY A 134 -10.43 26.16 -4.04
N LEU A 135 -9.44 26.12 -4.95
CA LEU A 135 -8.92 27.32 -5.63
C LEU A 135 -9.40 27.44 -7.08
N ASN A 136 -10.18 26.46 -7.56
CA ASN A 136 -10.59 26.32 -8.96
C ASN A 136 -9.38 26.41 -9.93
N VAL A 137 -8.29 25.71 -9.58
CA VAL A 137 -7.07 25.67 -10.38
C VAL A 137 -6.93 24.27 -10.98
N GLU A 138 -6.71 24.23 -12.29
CA GLU A 138 -6.42 23.00 -13.04
C GLU A 138 -5.09 23.14 -13.79
N VAL A 139 -4.22 22.13 -13.67
CA VAL A 139 -2.94 22.09 -14.37
C VAL A 139 -2.66 20.70 -14.91
N VAL A 140 -1.89 20.65 -15.97
CA VAL A 140 -1.41 19.41 -16.59
C VAL A 140 0.10 19.36 -16.48
N THR A 141 0.60 18.24 -15.99
CA THR A 141 2.04 17.97 -15.85
C THR A 141 2.33 16.53 -16.27
N THR A 142 3.57 16.07 -16.10
CA THR A 142 3.96 14.68 -16.33
C THR A 142 4.31 14.00 -15.01
N LYS A 143 4.20 12.67 -14.99
CA LYS A 143 4.62 11.89 -13.81
C LYS A 143 6.09 12.11 -13.47
N ASN A 144 6.96 12.27 -14.49
CA ASN A 144 8.38 12.54 -14.29
C ASN A 144 8.63 13.85 -13.55
N VAL A 145 7.88 14.91 -13.88
CA VAL A 145 8.01 16.19 -13.18
C VAL A 145 7.56 16.06 -11.73
N ILE A 146 6.42 15.39 -11.48
CA ILE A 146 5.94 15.15 -10.10
C ILE A 146 6.98 14.36 -9.31
N GLU A 147 7.48 13.24 -9.84
CA GLU A 147 8.50 12.43 -9.17
C GLU A 147 9.80 13.20 -8.97
N ARG A 148 10.22 14.06 -9.91
CA ARG A 148 11.41 14.92 -9.73
C ARG A 148 11.25 15.88 -8.57
N ILE A 149 10.05 16.43 -8.34
CA ILE A 149 9.77 17.30 -7.19
C ILE A 149 9.71 16.47 -5.91
N LEU A 150 9.00 15.33 -5.92
CA LEU A 150 8.86 14.47 -4.74
C LEU A 150 10.19 13.83 -4.31
N ALA A 151 11.11 13.56 -5.25
CA ALA A 151 12.44 13.04 -4.97
C ALA A 151 13.33 14.02 -4.19
N LYS A 152 12.97 15.31 -4.15
CA LYS A 152 13.67 16.34 -3.36
C LYS A 152 13.20 16.37 -1.89
N LEU A 153 12.22 15.54 -1.52
CA LEU A 153 11.74 15.39 -0.15
C LEU A 153 12.58 14.34 0.61
N PRO A 154 12.77 14.47 1.94
CA PRO A 154 12.20 15.50 2.82
C PRO A 154 12.87 16.87 2.64
N LEU A 155 12.07 17.95 2.70
CA LEU A 155 12.52 19.31 2.45
C LEU A 155 12.10 20.25 3.58
N LYS A 156 13.02 21.00 4.17
CA LYS A 156 12.69 22.02 5.19
C LYS A 156 11.95 23.18 4.55
N VAL A 157 11.01 23.77 5.29
CA VAL A 157 10.22 24.94 4.83
C VAL A 157 11.13 26.10 4.41
N THR A 158 12.25 26.30 5.13
CA THR A 158 13.24 27.37 4.88
C THR A 158 14.18 27.11 3.71
N ASP A 159 14.10 25.95 3.09
CA ASP A 159 14.97 25.55 1.96
C ASP A 159 14.18 25.35 0.66
N VAL A 160 12.85 25.52 0.70
CA VAL A 160 11.97 25.37 -0.47
C VAL A 160 12.39 26.30 -1.61
N ASP A 161 12.68 27.56 -1.28
CA ASP A 161 13.11 28.60 -2.23
C ASP A 161 14.49 28.37 -2.82
N LYS A 162 15.36 27.66 -2.08
CA LYS A 162 16.72 27.31 -2.53
C LYS A 162 16.76 26.08 -3.42
N VAL A 163 15.82 25.15 -3.25
CA VAL A 163 15.85 23.81 -3.89
C VAL A 163 14.88 23.69 -5.07
N LEU A 164 13.79 24.45 -5.06
CA LEU A 164 12.77 24.44 -6.11
C LEU A 164 12.82 25.75 -6.90
N THR A 165 12.68 25.65 -8.22
CA THR A 165 12.45 26.85 -9.05
C THR A 165 11.07 27.44 -8.73
N GLU A 166 10.84 28.73 -9.04
CA GLU A 166 9.54 29.39 -8.80
C GLU A 166 8.36 28.58 -9.37
N ARG A 167 8.54 28.00 -10.57
CA ARG A 167 7.52 27.18 -11.21
C ARG A 167 7.32 25.83 -10.50
N GLU A 168 8.39 25.20 -10.04
CA GLU A 168 8.30 23.99 -9.22
C GLU A 168 7.66 24.27 -7.86
N GLN A 169 7.89 25.44 -7.25
CA GLN A 169 7.24 25.85 -6.00
C GLN A 169 5.73 25.99 -6.17
N GLN A 170 5.27 26.61 -7.26
CA GLN A 170 3.84 26.72 -7.56
C GLN A 170 3.19 25.33 -7.69
N LEU A 171 3.82 24.41 -8.42
CA LEU A 171 3.35 23.03 -8.52
C LEU A 171 3.42 22.30 -7.17
N PHE A 172 4.47 22.52 -6.38
CA PHE A 172 4.66 21.92 -5.07
C PHE A 172 3.55 22.32 -4.08
N VAL A 173 3.13 23.58 -4.09
CA VAL A 173 2.00 24.07 -3.29
C VAL A 173 0.72 23.32 -3.67
N LEU A 174 0.48 23.14 -4.98
CA LEU A 174 -0.67 22.38 -5.45
C LEU A 174 -0.59 20.90 -5.03
N LEU A 175 0.58 20.26 -5.17
CA LEU A 175 0.81 18.88 -4.74
C LEU A 175 0.58 18.70 -3.23
N ASN A 176 0.97 19.67 -2.40
CA ASN A 176 0.70 19.67 -0.97
C ASN A 176 -0.81 19.77 -0.67
N ARG A 177 -1.53 20.64 -1.38
CA ARG A 177 -3.00 20.79 -1.21
C ARG A 177 -3.77 19.55 -1.67
N LEU A 178 -3.29 18.88 -2.71
CA LEU A 178 -3.83 17.61 -3.21
C LEU A 178 -3.39 16.38 -2.38
N GLY A 179 -2.57 16.58 -1.34
CA GLY A 179 -2.18 15.52 -0.43
C GLY A 179 -1.04 14.62 -0.92
N TYR A 180 -0.30 15.00 -1.97
CA TYR A 180 0.92 14.29 -2.40
C TYR A 180 2.13 14.61 -1.51
N VAL A 181 2.08 15.76 -0.85
CA VAL A 181 3.10 16.24 0.10
C VAL A 181 2.40 16.59 1.39
N LEU A 182 3.02 16.26 2.52
CA LEU A 182 2.52 16.58 3.85
C LEU A 182 3.52 17.46 4.58
N LYS A 183 3.03 18.56 5.17
CA LYS A 183 3.83 19.37 6.10
C LYS A 183 3.76 18.76 7.49
N ARG A 184 4.90 18.32 8.03
CA ARG A 184 5.05 17.82 9.41
C ARG A 184 6.01 18.75 10.15
N GLY A 185 5.45 19.69 10.93
CA GLY A 185 6.22 20.73 11.59
C GLY A 185 6.89 21.67 10.57
N ASP A 186 8.22 21.70 10.58
CA ASP A 186 9.07 22.52 9.72
C ASP A 186 9.60 21.77 8.47
N ILE A 187 9.16 20.53 8.25
CA ILE A 187 9.61 19.68 7.15
C ILE A 187 8.42 19.24 6.30
N TYR A 188 8.59 19.26 4.99
CA TYR A 188 7.72 18.61 4.02
C TYR A 188 8.20 17.18 3.75
N VAL A 189 7.26 16.24 3.74
CA VAL A 189 7.52 14.81 3.45
C VAL A 189 6.57 14.32 2.36
N ARG A 190 6.97 13.28 1.63
CA ARG A 190 6.10 12.62 0.65
C ARG A 190 4.93 11.97 1.39
N ALA A 191 3.72 12.10 0.86
CA ALA A 191 2.60 11.29 1.31
C ALA A 191 2.83 9.84 0.84
N SER A 192 2.96 8.95 1.80
CA SER A 192 3.12 7.49 1.62
C SER A 192 1.78 6.81 1.33
#